data_AF-A0A497N9K5-F1
#
_entry.id   AF-A0A497N9K5-F1
#
_cell.length_a   1.000
_cell.length_b   1.000
_cell.length_c   1.000
_cell.angle_alpha   90.00
_cell.angle_beta   90.00
_cell.angle_gamma   90.00
#
_symmetry.space_group_name_H-M   'P 1'
#
loop_
_entity.id
_entity.type
_entity.pdbx_description
1 polymer ?
#
loop_
_entity_poly.entity_id
_entity_poly.type
_entity_poly.pdbx_seq_one_letter_code
_entity_poly.pdbx_strand_id
1 'polypeptide(L)'
;MGFNSGFHEKMDALDLIINALLCHEKRLDAISHRLEKLVSSTSLKEKVHVAKQSHKNEPNVVKKHPRVIFNNWSEYTTNCRGTTMVAFEVVGNRFYVYTLVNGYVFRYMEILPKTRMKVSEDPTHISIDKTSLNTVDCFQFLIDGRLKCGLILSIQSSRILLKENNHIFELSYDFMYDAVKEFLSKEFGVVKDKIVAGKITF
;
A
#
# COMPACT_ATOMS: atom_id res chain seq x y z
N MET A 1 -17.71 -46.73 43.26
CA MET A 1 -18.35 -45.48 42.81
C MET A 1 -17.33 -44.73 41.96
N GLY A 2 -17.64 -44.30 40.74
CA GLY A 2 -16.62 -43.68 39.87
C GLY A 2 -17.06 -43.20 38.48
N PHE A 3 -18.37 -43.08 38.22
CA PHE A 3 -18.88 -42.71 36.89
C PHE A 3 -19.31 -41.24 36.74
N ASN A 4 -19.35 -40.42 37.81
CA ASN A 4 -19.88 -39.05 37.73
C ASN A 4 -18.84 -37.93 37.54
N SER A 5 -17.58 -38.11 37.94
CA SER A 5 -16.56 -37.05 37.85
C SER A 5 -16.20 -36.70 36.40
N GLY A 6 -15.92 -37.71 35.57
CA GLY A 6 -15.53 -37.51 34.17
C GLY A 6 -16.64 -37.00 33.23
N PHE A 7 -17.89 -36.92 33.70
CA PHE A 7 -18.95 -36.17 33.00
C PHE A 7 -19.01 -34.71 33.43
N HIS A 8 -18.73 -34.41 34.71
CA HIS A 8 -18.68 -33.04 35.21
C HIS A 8 -17.52 -32.26 34.59
N GLU A 9 -16.31 -32.83 34.58
CA GLU A 9 -15.12 -32.21 33.94
C GLU A 9 -15.34 -31.94 32.44
N LYS A 10 -16.09 -32.81 31.75
CA LYS A 10 -16.47 -32.60 30.35
C LYS A 10 -17.53 -31.51 30.19
N MET A 11 -18.45 -31.38 31.14
CA MET A 11 -19.43 -30.28 31.16
C MET A 11 -18.71 -28.94 31.38
N ASP A 12 -17.82 -28.87 32.36
CA ASP A 12 -17.05 -27.67 32.69
C ASP A 12 -16.15 -27.23 31.51
N ALA A 13 -15.55 -28.20 30.79
CA ALA A 13 -14.80 -27.94 29.57
C ALA A 13 -15.68 -27.42 28.43
N LEU A 14 -16.91 -27.94 28.27
CA LEU A 14 -17.88 -27.45 27.30
C LEU A 14 -18.36 -26.04 27.66
N ASP A 15 -18.65 -25.75 28.93
CA ASP A 15 -19.04 -24.42 29.40
C ASP A 15 -17.91 -23.40 29.21
N LEU A 16 -16.65 -23.79 29.41
CA LEU A 16 -15.50 -22.95 29.10
C LEU A 16 -15.39 -22.64 27.59
N ILE A 17 -15.61 -23.63 26.73
CA ILE A 17 -15.63 -23.47 25.26
C ILE A 17 -16.80 -22.56 24.84
N ILE A 18 -18.00 -22.79 25.37
CA ILE A 18 -19.20 -21.98 25.09
C ILE A 18 -18.94 -20.53 25.48
N ASN A 19 -18.41 -20.26 26.68
CA ASN A 19 -18.07 -18.90 27.13
C ASN A 19 -16.98 -18.24 26.26
N ALA A 20 -15.97 -18.99 25.82
CA ALA A 20 -14.94 -18.47 24.91
C ALA A 20 -15.54 -18.11 23.54
N LEU A 21 -16.42 -18.94 22.98
CA LEU A 21 -17.11 -18.68 21.73
C LEU A 21 -18.04 -17.45 21.83
N LEU A 22 -18.84 -17.35 22.90
CA LEU A 22 -19.70 -16.19 23.20
C LEU A 22 -18.90 -14.88 23.38
N CYS A 23 -17.68 -14.98 23.91
CA CYS A 23 -16.76 -13.83 24.00
C CYS A 23 -16.22 -13.42 22.62
N HIS A 24 -15.93 -14.40 21.75
CA HIS A 24 -15.45 -14.14 20.39
C HIS A 24 -16.56 -13.55 19.49
N GLU A 25 -17.79 -14.06 19.58
CA GLU A 25 -18.98 -13.54 18.89
C GLU A 25 -19.18 -12.04 19.20
N LYS A 26 -19.30 -11.69 20.49
CA LYS A 26 -19.41 -10.28 20.94
C LYS A 26 -18.27 -9.39 20.45
N ARG A 27 -17.05 -9.95 20.31
CA ARG A 27 -15.89 -9.20 19.81
C ARG A 27 -15.93 -9.00 18.30
N LEU A 28 -16.51 -9.95 17.55
CA LEU A 28 -16.75 -9.83 16.11
C LEU A 28 -17.86 -8.80 15.84
N ASP A 29 -18.97 -8.82 16.58
CA ASP A 29 -20.04 -7.81 16.48
C ASP A 29 -19.52 -6.39 16.71
N ALA A 30 -18.70 -6.21 17.76
CA ALA A 30 -18.07 -4.93 18.06
C ALA A 30 -17.11 -4.45 16.94
N ILE A 31 -16.49 -5.37 16.20
CA ILE A 31 -15.67 -5.04 15.02
C ILE A 31 -16.57 -4.70 13.83
N SER A 32 -17.64 -5.47 13.58
CA SER A 32 -18.60 -5.21 12.50
C SER A 32 -19.23 -3.84 12.64
N HIS A 33 -19.79 -3.51 13.81
CA HIS A 33 -20.37 -2.20 14.10
C HIS A 33 -19.34 -1.06 13.96
N ARG A 34 -18.05 -1.29 14.26
CA ARG A 34 -16.99 -0.29 14.03
C ARG A 34 -16.70 -0.10 12.55
N LEU A 35 -16.72 -1.15 11.75
CA LEU A 35 -16.56 -1.08 10.29
C LEU A 35 -17.76 -0.40 9.63
N GLU A 36 -18.99 -0.78 10.00
CA GLU A 36 -20.22 -0.12 9.54
C GLU A 36 -20.22 1.37 9.87
N LYS A 37 -19.90 1.75 11.12
CA LYS A 37 -19.79 3.16 11.51
C LYS A 37 -18.75 3.92 10.70
N LEU A 38 -17.62 3.29 10.34
CA LEU A 38 -16.62 3.88 9.44
C LEU A 38 -17.19 4.06 8.02
N VAL A 39 -17.85 3.05 7.45
CA VAL A 39 -18.48 3.10 6.12
C VAL A 39 -19.59 4.16 6.05
N SER A 40 -20.47 4.25 7.05
CA SER A 40 -21.48 5.30 7.13
C SER A 40 -20.86 6.70 7.24
N SER A 41 -19.73 6.83 7.95
CA SER A 41 -19.02 8.11 8.08
C SER A 41 -18.31 8.55 6.80
N THR A 42 -17.91 7.63 5.92
CA THR A 42 -17.29 7.96 4.63
C THR A 42 -18.30 8.20 3.51
N SER A 43 -19.48 7.58 3.57
CA SER A 43 -20.55 7.75 2.56
C SER A 43 -21.16 9.16 2.56
N LEU A 44 -21.17 9.87 3.69
CA LEU A 44 -21.83 11.18 3.84
C LEU A 44 -21.01 12.39 3.34
N LYS A 45 -20.34 12.30 2.17
CA LYS A 45 -19.78 13.46 1.46
C LYS A 45 -19.97 13.51 -0.07
N GLU A 46 -20.76 12.64 -0.68
CA GLU A 46 -21.24 12.83 -2.06
C GLU A 46 -22.61 13.52 -2.10
N LYS A 47 -22.62 14.85 -1.91
CA LYS A 47 -23.75 15.67 -2.35
C LYS A 47 -23.54 16.08 -3.81
N VAL A 48 -24.07 15.27 -4.71
CA VAL A 48 -24.29 15.64 -6.11
C VAL A 48 -25.26 16.81 -6.16
N HIS A 49 -24.79 17.98 -6.61
CA HIS A 49 -25.65 19.09 -6.99
C HIS A 49 -25.48 19.39 -8.48
N VAL A 50 -26.50 19.00 -9.26
CA VAL A 50 -26.70 19.45 -10.64
C VAL A 50 -27.37 20.82 -10.60
N ALA A 51 -26.76 21.87 -11.19
CA ALA A 51 -27.48 22.91 -11.94
C ALA A 51 -26.57 24.02 -12.53
N LYS A 52 -26.73 24.20 -13.85
CA LYS A 52 -26.74 25.47 -14.62
C LYS A 52 -25.44 26.29 -14.82
N GLN A 53 -25.24 26.65 -16.09
CA GLN A 53 -24.33 27.68 -16.58
C GLN A 53 -24.83 29.08 -16.18
N SER A 54 -23.91 30.00 -15.84
CA SER A 54 -23.95 31.39 -16.30
C SER A 54 -22.57 32.06 -16.13
N HIS A 55 -22.40 33.23 -16.75
CA HIS A 55 -21.12 33.91 -16.96
C HIS A 55 -20.64 34.83 -15.81
N LYS A 56 -19.31 35.07 -15.85
CA LYS A 56 -18.54 36.25 -15.39
C LYS A 56 -18.07 36.35 -13.92
N ASN A 57 -16.82 36.80 -13.87
CA ASN A 57 -16.02 37.37 -12.77
C ASN A 57 -15.47 36.41 -11.70
N GLU A 58 -14.15 36.42 -11.60
CA GLU A 58 -13.38 35.82 -10.50
C GLU A 58 -13.69 36.56 -9.18
N PRO A 59 -13.55 35.86 -8.04
CA PRO A 59 -12.24 35.90 -7.40
C PRO A 59 -11.62 34.52 -7.19
N ASN A 60 -10.32 34.55 -6.95
CA ASN A 60 -9.37 33.44 -6.82
C ASN A 60 -9.76 32.36 -5.78
N VAL A 61 -10.74 31.51 -6.13
CA VAL A 61 -10.96 30.22 -5.46
C VAL A 61 -9.86 29.28 -5.95
N VAL A 62 -8.99 28.83 -5.04
CA VAL A 62 -8.09 27.70 -5.31
C VAL A 62 -8.96 26.48 -5.60
N LYS A 63 -9.24 26.26 -6.88
CA LYS A 63 -10.03 25.12 -7.34
C LYS A 63 -9.23 23.88 -7.00
N LYS A 64 -9.67 23.15 -5.97
CA LYS A 64 -9.12 21.83 -5.63
C LYS A 64 -9.32 20.91 -6.82
N HIS A 65 -8.29 20.78 -7.64
CA HIS A 65 -8.31 19.94 -8.81
C HIS A 65 -8.53 18.49 -8.37
N PRO A 66 -9.51 17.77 -8.95
CA PRO A 66 -9.83 16.43 -8.47
C PRO A 66 -8.65 15.50 -8.70
N ARG A 67 -8.32 14.74 -7.66
CA ARG A 67 -7.15 13.86 -7.61
C ARG A 67 -7.53 12.44 -7.98
N VAL A 68 -7.19 12.04 -9.20
CA VAL A 68 -7.44 10.66 -9.67
C VAL A 68 -6.23 9.79 -9.33
N ILE A 69 -6.49 8.56 -8.87
CA ILE A 69 -5.49 7.62 -8.38
C ILE A 69 -5.53 6.38 -9.29
N PHE A 70 -4.40 6.06 -9.91
CA PHE A 70 -4.24 4.87 -10.74
C PHE A 70 -3.44 3.80 -10.00
N ASN A 71 -3.88 2.55 -10.14
CA ASN A 71 -3.17 1.37 -9.66
C ASN A 71 -2.39 0.66 -10.79
N ASN A 72 -2.68 1.00 -12.05
CA ASN A 72 -2.03 0.44 -13.24
C ASN A 72 -1.12 1.49 -13.88
N TRP A 73 0.14 1.12 -14.15
CA TRP A 73 1.13 2.03 -14.74
C TRP A 73 0.80 2.41 -16.19
N SER A 74 0.30 1.47 -16.99
CA SER A 74 -0.03 1.68 -18.41
C SER A 74 -1.22 2.62 -18.59
N GLU A 75 -2.25 2.50 -17.75
CA GLU A 75 -3.34 3.49 -17.71
C GLU A 75 -2.82 4.86 -17.29
N TYR A 76 -1.98 4.92 -16.26
CA TYR A 76 -1.43 6.17 -15.76
C TYR A 76 -0.60 6.92 -16.81
N THR A 77 0.36 6.24 -17.44
CA THR A 77 1.20 6.86 -18.49
C THR A 77 0.37 7.26 -19.71
N THR A 78 -0.63 6.46 -20.10
CA THR A 78 -1.53 6.78 -21.22
C THR A 78 -2.37 8.04 -20.94
N ASN A 79 -2.98 8.14 -19.74
CA ASN A 79 -3.78 9.31 -19.37
C ASN A 79 -2.92 10.56 -19.08
N CYS A 80 -1.64 10.39 -18.76
CA CYS A 80 -0.75 11.49 -18.38
C CYS A 80 0.25 11.91 -19.48
N ARG A 81 0.05 11.46 -20.74
CA ARG A 81 0.86 11.92 -21.88
C ARG A 81 0.74 13.44 -22.05
N GLY A 82 1.87 14.09 -22.33
CA GLY A 82 1.92 15.56 -22.48
C GLY A 82 1.87 16.34 -21.15
N THR A 83 2.08 15.68 -20.00
CA THR A 83 2.28 16.35 -18.71
C THR A 83 3.45 17.34 -18.76
N THR A 84 3.29 18.52 -18.17
CA THR A 84 4.33 19.57 -18.17
C THR A 84 5.27 19.49 -16.97
N MET A 85 4.86 18.75 -15.93
CA MET A 85 5.62 18.55 -14.71
C MET A 85 5.32 17.17 -14.13
N VAL A 86 6.37 16.50 -13.64
CA VAL A 86 6.26 15.25 -12.90
C VAL A 86 6.86 15.46 -11.50
N ALA A 87 6.24 14.92 -10.47
CA ALA A 87 6.86 14.84 -9.14
C ALA A 87 6.86 13.39 -8.65
N PHE A 88 7.82 13.02 -7.81
CA PHE A 88 7.84 11.69 -7.18
C PHE A 88 8.33 11.75 -5.75
N GLU A 89 7.75 10.93 -4.88
CA GLU A 89 8.19 10.78 -3.49
C GLU A 89 8.16 9.32 -3.05
N VAL A 90 9.01 8.98 -2.08
CA VAL A 90 8.95 7.71 -1.36
C VAL A 90 8.54 8.03 0.07
N VAL A 91 7.42 7.48 0.53
CA VAL A 91 6.90 7.72 1.88
C VAL A 91 6.60 6.38 2.54
N GLY A 92 7.39 6.04 3.55
CA GLY A 92 7.38 4.70 4.14
C GLY A 92 7.79 3.66 3.09
N ASN A 93 6.98 2.61 2.91
CA ASN A 93 7.20 1.58 1.90
C ASN A 93 6.39 1.82 0.60
N ARG A 94 6.17 3.07 0.20
CA ARG A 94 5.38 3.38 -1.00
C ARG A 94 6.08 4.39 -1.89
N PHE A 95 6.20 4.04 -3.17
CA PHE A 95 6.62 4.92 -4.24
C PHE A 95 5.40 5.62 -4.84
N TYR A 96 5.47 6.93 -5.02
CA TYR A 96 4.41 7.75 -5.59
C TYR A 96 4.96 8.52 -6.79
N VAL A 97 4.17 8.58 -7.85
CA VAL A 97 4.40 9.48 -8.99
C VAL A 97 3.18 10.38 -9.13
N TYR A 98 3.42 11.65 -9.43
CA TYR A 98 2.45 12.70 -9.63
C TYR A 98 2.68 13.38 -10.97
N THR A 99 1.60 13.71 -11.66
CA THR A 99 1.63 14.43 -12.95
C THR A 99 0.59 15.54 -12.95
N LEU A 100 0.90 16.64 -13.63
CA LEU A 100 0.00 17.78 -13.81
C LEU A 100 -0.40 17.87 -15.29
N VAL A 101 -1.67 17.60 -15.58
CA VAL A 101 -2.21 17.63 -16.95
C VAL A 101 -3.51 18.43 -16.95
N ASN A 102 -3.57 19.50 -17.74
CA ASN A 102 -4.74 20.38 -17.85
C ASN A 102 -5.27 20.90 -16.49
N GLY A 103 -4.36 21.12 -15.53
CA GLY A 103 -4.67 21.50 -14.15
C GLY A 103 -4.97 20.34 -13.21
N TYR A 104 -5.33 19.16 -13.73
CA TYR A 104 -5.61 17.96 -12.93
C TYR A 104 -4.32 17.31 -12.41
N VAL A 105 -4.33 16.89 -11.15
CA VAL A 105 -3.23 16.15 -10.53
C VAL A 105 -3.58 14.67 -10.47
N PHE A 106 -2.90 13.90 -11.29
CA PHE A 106 -3.00 12.45 -11.31
C PHE A 106 -1.93 11.85 -10.41
N ARG A 107 -2.22 10.68 -9.82
CA ARG A 107 -1.31 9.95 -8.94
C ARG A 107 -1.23 8.48 -9.30
N TYR A 108 -0.01 7.99 -9.48
CA TYR A 108 0.31 6.57 -9.38
C TYR A 108 0.88 6.24 -8.00
N MET A 109 0.67 5.00 -7.54
CA MET A 109 1.21 4.50 -6.28
C MET A 109 1.59 3.03 -6.40
N GLU A 110 2.78 2.68 -5.93
CA GLU A 110 3.24 1.31 -5.81
C GLU A 110 3.75 1.00 -4.39
N ILE A 111 3.52 -0.23 -3.93
CA ILE A 111 3.91 -0.70 -2.59
C ILE A 111 5.21 -1.49 -2.71
N LEU A 112 6.25 -1.00 -2.05
CA LEU A 112 7.52 -1.68 -1.88
C LEU A 112 7.36 -2.86 -0.88
N PRO A 113 8.12 -3.96 -1.02
CA PRO A 113 8.12 -5.04 -0.03
C PRO A 113 8.52 -4.52 1.36
N LYS A 114 8.21 -5.31 2.39
CA LYS A 114 8.62 -4.98 3.76
C LYS A 114 10.14 -4.94 3.85
N THR A 115 10.65 -3.93 4.55
CA THR A 115 12.09 -3.77 4.86
C THR A 115 12.64 -4.85 5.79
N ARG A 116 11.80 -5.73 6.35
CA ARG A 116 12.23 -6.88 7.16
C ARG A 116 11.52 -8.13 6.69
N MET A 117 12.30 -9.14 6.36
CA MET A 117 11.84 -10.45 5.91
C MET A 117 12.42 -11.54 6.80
N LYS A 118 11.55 -12.36 7.40
CA LYS A 118 11.96 -13.56 8.13
C LYS A 118 12.11 -14.72 7.16
N VAL A 119 13.23 -15.43 7.28
CA VAL A 119 13.60 -16.58 6.46
C VAL A 119 14.12 -17.67 7.38
N SER A 120 13.62 -18.89 7.21
CA SER A 120 14.10 -20.09 7.92
C SER A 120 14.79 -21.00 6.90
N GLU A 121 16.01 -21.43 7.21
CA GLU A 121 16.86 -22.22 6.30
C GLU A 121 16.96 -23.68 6.79
N ASP A 122 16.08 -24.54 6.28
CA ASP A 122 16.17 -25.98 6.56
C ASP A 122 17.15 -26.65 5.58
N PRO A 123 17.75 -27.81 5.93
CA PRO A 123 18.75 -28.48 5.09
C PRO A 123 18.30 -28.84 3.67
N THR A 124 16.99 -28.83 3.40
CA THR A 124 16.36 -29.21 2.13
C THR A 124 15.62 -28.07 1.44
N HIS A 125 15.31 -26.96 2.14
CA HIS A 125 14.50 -25.88 1.60
C HIS A 125 14.64 -24.58 2.39
N ILE A 126 14.45 -23.45 1.71
CA ILE A 126 14.36 -22.13 2.33
C ILE A 126 12.89 -21.75 2.40
N SER A 127 12.40 -21.40 3.59
CA SER A 127 11.04 -20.88 3.78
C SER A 127 11.06 -19.39 4.12
N ILE A 128 10.18 -18.63 3.49
CA ILE A 128 9.96 -17.21 3.79
C ILE A 128 8.66 -17.10 4.56
N ASP A 129 8.68 -16.43 5.71
CA ASP A 129 7.46 -16.17 6.50
C ASP A 129 6.47 -15.39 5.63
N LYS A 130 5.29 -15.98 5.38
CA LYS A 130 4.21 -15.37 4.57
C LYS A 130 3.84 -13.97 5.04
N THR A 131 3.98 -13.66 6.33
CA THR A 131 3.72 -12.31 6.86
C THR A 131 4.76 -11.27 6.42
N SER A 132 5.93 -11.69 5.92
CA SER A 132 6.96 -10.81 5.34
C SER A 132 6.61 -10.33 3.92
N LEU A 133 5.78 -11.07 3.19
CA LEU A 133 5.37 -10.74 1.83
C LEU A 133 3.96 -10.14 1.82
N ASN A 134 3.81 -8.93 1.28
CA ASN A 134 2.50 -8.26 1.23
C ASN A 134 1.63 -8.80 0.08
N THR A 135 2.25 -9.09 -1.07
CA THR A 135 1.63 -9.68 -2.26
C THR A 135 2.64 -10.57 -2.98
N VAL A 136 2.18 -11.39 -3.93
CA VAL A 136 3.06 -12.19 -4.81
C VAL A 136 4.00 -11.29 -5.62
N ASP A 137 3.53 -10.11 -6.04
CA ASP A 137 4.36 -9.15 -6.78
C ASP A 137 5.59 -8.68 -6.00
N CYS A 138 5.49 -8.62 -4.67
CA CYS A 138 6.64 -8.29 -3.81
C CYS A 138 7.77 -9.31 -3.97
N PHE A 139 7.44 -10.58 -4.20
CA PHE A 139 8.45 -11.62 -4.41
C PHE A 139 9.15 -11.46 -5.76
N GLN A 140 8.40 -11.12 -6.81
CA GLN A 140 8.99 -10.82 -8.12
C GLN A 140 9.91 -9.59 -8.06
N PHE A 141 9.50 -8.53 -7.38
CA PHE A 141 10.38 -7.36 -7.15
C PHE A 141 11.69 -7.75 -6.43
N LEU A 142 11.65 -8.66 -5.45
CA LEU A 142 12.84 -9.09 -4.71
C LEU A 142 13.83 -9.90 -5.57
N ILE A 143 13.36 -10.52 -6.66
CA ILE A 143 14.21 -11.23 -7.63
C ILE A 143 14.73 -10.26 -8.70
N ASP A 144 13.83 -9.50 -9.33
CA ASP A 144 14.13 -8.70 -10.52
C ASP A 144 14.71 -7.31 -10.19
N GLY A 145 14.61 -6.86 -8.93
CA GLY A 145 14.93 -5.49 -8.52
C GLY A 145 14.00 -4.43 -9.13
N ARG A 146 12.90 -4.84 -9.76
CA ARG A 146 12.09 -4.02 -10.66
C ARG A 146 10.67 -3.84 -10.16
N LEU A 147 10.23 -2.58 -10.06
CA LEU A 147 8.86 -2.18 -9.79
C LEU A 147 7.92 -2.48 -10.97
N LYS A 148 6.60 -2.56 -10.72
CA LYS A 148 5.55 -2.72 -11.74
C LYS A 148 5.54 -1.58 -12.75
N CYS A 149 5.96 -0.38 -12.36
CA CYS A 149 6.17 0.73 -13.30
C CYS A 149 7.37 0.52 -14.24
N GLY A 150 8.25 -0.45 -13.97
CA GLY A 150 9.45 -0.74 -14.75
C GLY A 150 10.74 -0.14 -14.18
N LEU A 151 10.65 0.72 -13.15
CA LEU A 151 11.80 1.30 -12.46
C LEU A 151 12.62 0.22 -11.77
N ILE A 152 13.93 0.21 -12.01
CA ILE A 152 14.90 -0.68 -11.36
C ILE A 152 15.48 0.03 -10.14
N LEU A 153 15.54 -0.66 -9.00
CA LEU A 153 16.08 -0.17 -7.74
C LEU A 153 17.24 -1.06 -7.28
N SER A 154 18.24 -0.47 -6.64
CA SER A 154 19.27 -1.26 -5.96
C SER A 154 18.73 -1.72 -4.60
N ILE A 155 18.70 -3.03 -4.39
CA ILE A 155 18.30 -3.64 -3.12
C ILE A 155 19.56 -4.02 -2.35
N GLN A 156 19.82 -3.32 -1.25
CA GLN A 156 20.82 -3.72 -0.28
C GLN A 156 20.15 -4.60 0.78
N SER A 157 20.82 -5.66 1.23
CA SER A 157 20.31 -6.55 2.28
C SER A 157 21.38 -6.85 3.32
N SER A 158 20.95 -6.96 4.58
CA SER A 158 21.78 -7.39 5.71
C SER A 158 21.09 -8.55 6.44
N ARG A 159 21.84 -9.60 6.81
CA ARG A 159 21.30 -10.88 7.34
C ARG A 159 21.57 -11.00 8.84
N ILE A 160 20.56 -10.68 9.65
CA ILE A 160 20.58 -10.81 11.11
C ILE A 160 20.26 -12.27 11.49
N LEU A 161 21.10 -12.89 12.30
CA LEU A 161 20.90 -14.22 12.89
C LEU A 161 20.07 -14.13 14.17
N LEU A 162 19.00 -14.91 14.32
CA LEU A 162 18.15 -14.86 15.52
C LEU A 162 18.29 -16.06 16.46
N LYS A 163 18.33 -17.28 15.91
CA LYS A 163 18.60 -18.60 16.55
C LYS A 163 18.37 -19.69 15.51
N GLU A 164 18.99 -20.87 15.67
CA GLU A 164 18.69 -22.13 14.95
C GLU A 164 18.09 -21.92 13.54
N ASN A 165 18.96 -21.62 12.58
CA ASN A 165 18.64 -21.40 11.15
C ASN A 165 17.56 -20.36 10.81
N ASN A 166 17.14 -19.53 11.77
CA ASN A 166 16.23 -18.40 11.53
C ASN A 166 17.01 -17.10 11.34
N HIS A 167 16.68 -16.42 10.25
CA HIS A 167 17.32 -15.19 9.79
C HIS A 167 16.27 -14.10 9.58
N ILE A 168 16.63 -12.86 9.90
CA ILE A 168 15.94 -11.67 9.40
C ILE A 168 16.85 -11.01 8.37
N PHE A 169 16.36 -10.87 7.14
CA PHE A 169 16.94 -9.98 6.17
C PHE A 169 16.32 -8.59 6.35
N GLU A 170 17.16 -7.61 6.68
CA GLU A 170 16.80 -6.20 6.65
C GLU A 170 17.19 -5.61 5.30
N LEU A 171 16.18 -5.19 4.54
CA LEU A 171 16.26 -4.70 3.17
C LEU A 171 16.20 -3.17 3.17
N SER A 172 17.13 -2.56 2.45
CA SER A 172 17.15 -1.12 2.16
C SER A 172 17.12 -0.91 0.65
N TYR A 173 16.27 0.03 0.22
CA TYR A 173 16.05 0.34 -1.19
C TYR A 173 16.69 1.69 -1.50
N ASP A 174 17.64 1.70 -2.42
CA ASP A 174 18.30 2.94 -2.82
C ASP A 174 17.53 3.62 -3.96
N PHE A 175 17.05 4.82 -3.70
CA PHE A 175 16.32 5.67 -4.64
C PHE A 175 17.23 6.79 -5.15
N MET A 176 18.18 6.42 -6.01
CA MET A 176 19.04 7.37 -6.72
C MET A 176 18.20 8.34 -7.55
N TYR A 177 18.01 9.56 -7.03
CA TYR A 177 17.07 10.56 -7.60
C TYR A 177 17.27 10.80 -9.10
N ASP A 178 18.52 10.81 -9.58
CA ASP A 178 18.82 11.04 -11.00
C ASP A 178 18.44 9.86 -11.90
N ALA A 179 18.53 8.63 -11.40
CA ALA A 179 18.05 7.44 -12.10
C ALA A 179 16.52 7.42 -12.18
N VAL A 180 15.84 7.81 -11.09
CA VAL A 180 14.37 7.96 -11.09
C VAL A 180 13.91 9.08 -12.03
N LYS A 181 14.59 10.23 -12.02
CA LYS A 181 14.33 11.32 -12.98
C LYS A 181 14.57 10.87 -14.42
N GLU A 182 15.61 10.08 -14.69
CA GLU A 182 15.87 9.57 -16.04
C GLU A 182 14.80 8.57 -16.51
N PHE A 183 14.39 7.66 -15.65
CA PHE A 183 13.28 6.75 -15.91
C PHE A 183 11.99 7.53 -16.23
N LEU A 184 11.58 8.45 -15.35
CA LEU A 184 10.37 9.27 -15.56
C LEU A 184 10.49 10.19 -16.80
N SER A 185 11.68 10.68 -17.12
CA SER A 185 11.94 11.48 -18.32
C SER A 185 11.66 10.69 -19.60
N LYS A 186 12.08 9.42 -19.64
CA LYS A 186 11.84 8.50 -20.77
C LYS A 186 10.36 8.12 -20.88
N GLU A 187 9.69 7.83 -19.76
CA GLU A 187 8.28 7.41 -19.74
C GLU A 187 7.30 8.52 -20.14
N PHE A 188 7.53 9.76 -19.70
CA PHE A 188 6.62 10.89 -19.96
C PHE A 188 7.06 11.83 -21.09
N GLY A 189 8.28 11.69 -21.61
CA GLY A 189 8.86 12.61 -22.59
C GLY A 189 9.19 14.00 -22.01
N VAL A 190 9.43 14.09 -20.70
CA VAL A 190 9.60 15.35 -19.96
C VAL A 190 11.06 15.58 -19.62
N VAL A 191 11.54 16.81 -19.76
CA VAL A 191 12.93 17.20 -19.41
C VAL A 191 13.18 16.98 -17.92
N LYS A 192 14.36 16.44 -17.54
CA LYS A 192 14.72 16.12 -16.14
C LYS A 192 14.51 17.29 -15.16
N ASP A 193 14.68 18.54 -15.60
CA ASP A 193 14.49 19.76 -14.79
C ASP A 193 13.02 20.03 -14.42
N LYS A 194 12.06 19.47 -15.17
CA LYS A 194 10.62 19.49 -14.87
C LYS A 194 10.17 18.28 -14.04
N ILE A 195 11.12 17.50 -13.53
CA ILE A 195 10.89 16.34 -12.67
C ILE A 195 11.46 16.63 -11.28
N VAL A 196 10.58 16.76 -10.30
CA VAL A 196 10.94 17.18 -8.93
C VAL A 196 10.78 16.05 -7.92
N ALA A 197 11.71 15.95 -6.97
CA ALA A 197 11.56 15.08 -5.81
C ALA A 197 10.61 15.75 -4.81
N GLY A 198 9.49 15.10 -4.52
CA GLY A 198 8.41 15.63 -3.68
C GLY A 198 7.02 15.33 -4.26
N LYS A 199 6.05 16.18 -3.90
CA LYS A 199 4.64 16.02 -4.25
C LYS A 199 4.02 17.29 -4.78
N ILE A 200 3.01 17.14 -5.64
CA ILE A 200 2.17 18.25 -6.09
C ILE A 200 1.03 18.45 -5.07
N THR A 201 0.87 19.68 -4.57
CA THR A 201 -0.14 20.08 -3.58
C THR A 201 -0.97 21.25 -4.07
N PHE A 202 -2.23 21.33 -3.63
CA PHE A 202 -3.22 22.35 -3.93
C PHE A 202 -4.28 22.41 -2.80
#